data_AF-A0A6M1ZRK9-F1
#
_entry.id   AF-A0A6M1ZRK9-F1
#
_cell.length_a   1.000
_cell.length_b   1.000
_cell.length_c   1.000
_cell.angle_alpha   90.00
_cell.angle_beta   90.00
_cell.angle_gamma   90.00
#
_symmetry.space_group_name_H-M   'P 1'
#
loop_
_entity.id
_entity.type
_entity.pdbx_description
1 polymer ?
#
loop_
_entity_poly.entity_id
_entity_poly.type
_entity_poly.pdbx_seq_one_letter_code
_entity_poly.pdbx_strand_id
1 'polypeptide(L)'
;MANIRTKKNKMTIFDKFIDFFFIKSWWVFLFALICYIGYENGIKKRNKDIFEMKSRYTLLEKQKDELSYESKDLEQRINSQSDPQWVEQVLMRELGVVPEDQLKVHFTDK
;
A
#
# COMPACT_ATOMS: atom_id res chain seq x y z
N MET A 1 -22.61 -45.27 -43.64
CA MET A 1 -21.14 -45.10 -43.58
C MET A 1 -20.65 -43.77 -44.20
N ALA A 2 -21.41 -42.67 -44.11
CA ALA A 2 -21.03 -41.38 -44.72
C ALA A 2 -20.32 -40.40 -43.75
N ASN A 3 -20.43 -40.63 -42.44
CA ASN A 3 -20.01 -39.68 -41.41
C ASN A 3 -18.48 -39.69 -41.12
N ILE A 4 -17.79 -40.80 -41.41
CA ILE A 4 -16.34 -40.93 -41.14
C ILE A 4 -15.52 -40.18 -42.21
N ARG A 5 -16.02 -40.10 -43.45
CA ARG A 5 -15.32 -39.48 -44.59
C ARG A 5 -15.30 -37.94 -44.51
N THR A 6 -16.39 -37.33 -44.04
CA THR A 6 -16.50 -35.87 -43.88
C THR A 6 -15.65 -35.34 -42.72
N LYS A 7 -15.52 -36.12 -41.64
CA LYS A 7 -14.65 -35.77 -40.49
C LYS A 7 -13.16 -35.80 -40.88
N LYS A 8 -12.75 -36.79 -41.68
CA LYS A 8 -11.36 -36.92 -42.17
C LYS A 8 -10.98 -35.79 -43.15
N ASN A 9 -11.91 -35.37 -44.02
CA ASN A 9 -11.67 -34.30 -44.99
C ASN A 9 -11.62 -32.89 -44.35
N LYS A 10 -12.42 -32.63 -43.31
CA LYS A 10 -12.33 -31.37 -42.54
C LYS A 10 -10.99 -31.22 -41.82
N MET A 11 -10.47 -32.30 -41.22
CA MET A 11 -9.20 -32.28 -40.49
C MET A 11 -8.03 -31.89 -41.41
N THR A 12 -7.96 -32.50 -42.60
CA THR A 12 -6.91 -32.21 -43.60
C THR A 12 -6.94 -30.80 -44.19
N ILE A 13 -8.07 -30.11 -44.12
CA ILE A 13 -8.19 -28.72 -44.61
C ILE A 13 -7.67 -27.76 -43.54
N PHE A 14 -8.04 -27.97 -42.28
CA PHE A 14 -7.54 -27.16 -41.15
C PHE A 14 -6.02 -27.26 -41.00
N ASP A 15 -5.45 -28.46 -41.12
CA ASP A 15 -3.99 -28.65 -41.02
C ASP A 15 -3.24 -27.88 -42.11
N LYS A 16 -3.75 -27.88 -43.35
CA LYS A 16 -3.17 -27.10 -44.46
C LYS A 16 -3.28 -25.59 -44.27
N PHE A 17 -4.38 -25.12 -43.68
CA PHE A 17 -4.55 -23.70 -43.33
C PHE A 17 -3.58 -23.28 -42.22
N ILE A 18 -3.40 -24.14 -41.22
CA ILE A 18 -2.41 -23.95 -40.15
C ILE A 18 -1.01 -23.90 -40.75
N ASP A 19 -0.61 -24.85 -41.60
CA ASP A 19 0.72 -24.85 -42.21
C ASP A 19 0.98 -23.58 -43.03
N PHE A 20 -0.01 -23.11 -43.80
CA PHE A 20 0.13 -21.89 -44.61
C PHE A 20 0.22 -20.62 -43.76
N PHE A 21 -0.58 -20.53 -42.68
CA PHE A 21 -0.52 -19.41 -41.73
C PHE A 21 0.75 -19.46 -40.87
N PHE A 22 1.17 -20.63 -40.40
CA PHE A 22 2.37 -20.79 -39.60
C PHE A 22 3.62 -20.50 -40.45
N ILE A 23 3.80 -21.09 -41.63
CA ILE A 23 5.04 -20.89 -42.41
C ILE A 23 5.26 -19.43 -42.84
N LYS A 24 4.19 -18.72 -43.20
CA LYS A 24 4.30 -17.33 -43.68
C LYS A 24 4.14 -16.27 -42.60
N SER A 25 3.40 -16.58 -41.53
CA SER A 25 3.03 -15.63 -40.48
C SER A 25 3.65 -15.93 -39.11
N TRP A 26 4.52 -16.94 -38.99
CA TRP A 26 5.26 -17.25 -37.75
C TRP A 26 6.00 -16.03 -37.20
N TRP A 27 6.59 -15.22 -38.07
CA TRP A 27 7.29 -13.99 -37.70
C TRP A 27 6.35 -12.95 -37.07
N VAL A 28 5.11 -12.86 -37.52
CA VAL A 28 4.10 -11.96 -36.94
C VAL A 28 3.71 -12.42 -35.55
N PHE A 29 3.57 -13.74 -35.35
CA PHE A 29 3.29 -14.30 -34.02
C PHE A 29 4.45 -14.09 -33.06
N LEU A 30 5.70 -14.31 -33.48
CA LEU A 30 6.88 -14.01 -32.65
C LEU A 30 6.94 -12.53 -32.28
N PHE A 31 6.72 -11.64 -33.26
CA PHE A 31 6.70 -10.20 -33.00
C PHE A 31 5.58 -9.82 -32.01
N ALA A 32 4.36 -10.32 -32.21
CA ALA A 32 3.24 -10.08 -31.31
C ALA A 32 3.51 -10.62 -29.90
N LEU A 33 4.15 -11.79 -29.77
CA LEU A 33 4.51 -12.38 -28.48
C LEU A 33 5.56 -11.52 -27.76
N ILE A 34 6.57 -11.02 -28.47
CA ILE A 34 7.58 -10.11 -27.92
C ILE A 34 6.95 -8.80 -27.47
N CYS A 35 6.05 -8.22 -28.28
CA CYS A 35 5.30 -7.02 -27.91
C CYS A 35 4.44 -7.26 -26.65
N TYR A 36 3.77 -8.41 -26.57
CA TYR A 36 2.95 -8.78 -25.42
C TYR A 36 3.77 -8.92 -24.14
N ILE A 37 4.89 -9.67 -24.20
CA ILE A 37 5.81 -9.86 -23.06
C ILE A 37 6.40 -8.52 -22.64
N GLY A 38 6.81 -7.69 -23.59
CA GLY A 38 7.34 -6.35 -23.33
C GLY A 38 6.31 -5.44 -22.65
N TYR A 39 5.06 -5.47 -23.13
CA TYR A 39 3.95 -4.74 -22.53
C TYR A 39 3.68 -5.19 -21.10
N GLU A 40 3.54 -6.50 -20.88
CA GLU A 40 3.24 -7.06 -19.56
C GLU A 40 4.35 -6.74 -18.55
N ASN A 41 5.61 -6.92 -18.93
CA ASN A 41 6.75 -6.60 -18.08
C ASN A 41 6.86 -5.10 -17.80
N GLY A 42 6.59 -4.25 -18.80
CA GLY A 42 6.57 -2.80 -18.66
C GLY A 42 5.51 -2.32 -17.68
N ILE A 43 4.29 -2.85 -17.79
CA ILE A 43 3.18 -2.51 -16.88
C ILE A 43 3.45 -3.01 -15.46
N LYS A 44 3.94 -4.24 -15.30
CA LYS A 44 4.28 -4.79 -13.97
C LYS A 44 5.33 -3.95 -13.26
N LYS A 45 6.39 -3.54 -13.96
CA LYS A 45 7.45 -2.68 -13.40
C LYS A 45 6.90 -1.33 -12.95
N ARG A 46 6.14 -0.66 -13.82
CA ARG A 46 5.53 0.65 -13.50
C ARG A 46 4.58 0.56 -12.31
N ASN A 47 3.75 -0.47 -12.24
CA ASN A 47 2.82 -0.64 -11.12
C ASN A 47 3.54 -0.88 -9.80
N LYS A 48 4.64 -1.65 -9.81
CA LYS A 48 5.47 -1.86 -8.62
C LYS A 48 6.08 -0.54 -8.15
N ASP A 49 6.66 0.25 -9.06
CA ASP A 49 7.27 1.54 -8.72
C ASP A 49 6.22 2.52 -8.19
N ILE A 50 5.03 2.58 -8.80
CA ILE A 50 3.91 3.40 -8.33
C ILE A 50 3.46 2.97 -6.93
N PHE A 51 3.32 1.65 -6.70
CA PHE A 51 2.91 1.12 -5.41
C PHE A 51 3.94 1.43 -4.32
N GLU A 52 5.22 1.28 -4.62
CA GLU A 52 6.32 1.60 -3.70
C GLU A 52 6.32 3.09 -3.35
N MET A 53 6.20 3.97 -4.36
CA MET A 53 6.16 5.41 -4.14
C MET A 53 4.93 5.84 -3.33
N LYS A 54 3.76 5.25 -3.61
CA LYS A 54 2.54 5.51 -2.84
C LYS A 54 2.67 5.06 -1.38
N SER A 55 3.29 3.90 -1.16
CA SER A 55 3.53 3.38 0.19
C SER A 55 4.46 4.30 0.98
N ARG A 56 5.55 4.77 0.36
CA ARG A 56 6.48 5.74 0.97
C ARG A 56 5.81 7.07 1.26
N TYR A 57 5.04 7.59 0.31
CA TYR A 57 4.30 8.83 0.49
C TYR A 57 3.34 8.74 1.68
N THR A 58 2.56 7.67 1.76
CA THR A 58 1.61 7.45 2.87
C THR A 58 2.33 7.35 4.23
N LEU A 59 3.50 6.71 4.27
CA LEU A 59 4.31 6.63 5.48
C LEU A 59 4.82 8.01 5.91
N LEU A 60 5.38 8.79 4.97
CA LEU A 60 5.86 10.14 5.23
C LEU A 60 4.73 11.08 5.67
N GLU A 61 3.54 10.94 5.07
CA GLU A 61 2.37 11.74 5.43
C GLU A 61 1.94 11.46 6.88
N LYS A 62 1.89 10.19 7.30
CA LYS A 62 1.63 9.84 8.70
C LYS A 62 2.67 10.40 9.66
N GLN A 63 3.96 10.27 9.33
CA GLN A 63 5.03 10.81 10.17
C GLN A 63 4.96 12.33 10.31
N LYS A 64 4.61 13.02 9.21
CA LYS A 64 4.40 14.47 9.22
C LYS A 64 3.23 14.84 10.13
N ASP A 65 2.13 14.10 10.07
CA ASP A 65 0.95 14.36 10.89
C ASP A 65 1.23 14.12 12.38
N GLU A 66 1.95 13.04 12.71
CA GLU A 66 2.39 12.73 14.08
C GLU A 66 3.29 13.84 14.65
N LEU A 67 4.31 14.26 13.89
CA LEU A 67 5.20 15.36 14.30
C LEU A 67 4.46 16.69 14.40
N SER A 68 3.50 16.95 13.50
CA SER A 68 2.68 18.16 13.57
C SER A 68 1.79 18.16 14.81
N TYR A 69 1.27 17.00 15.20
CA TYR A 69 0.48 16.86 16.41
C TYR A 69 1.35 17.08 17.65
N GLU A 70 2.52 16.44 17.71
CA GLU A 70 3.48 16.59 18.81
C GLU A 70 3.94 18.05 18.96
N SER A 71 4.25 18.72 17.84
CA SER A 71 4.64 20.13 17.87
C SER A 71 3.53 21.02 18.44
N LYS A 72 2.27 20.77 18.09
CA LYS A 72 1.13 21.54 18.62
C LYS A 72 0.91 21.25 20.11
N ASP A 73 1.05 20.00 20.53
CA ASP A 73 0.97 19.62 21.94
C ASP A 73 2.07 20.31 22.76
N LEU A 74 3.31 20.27 22.28
CA LEU A 74 4.45 20.96 22.92
C LEU A 74 4.23 22.47 23.00
N GLU A 75 3.74 23.09 21.92
CA GLU A 75 3.41 24.52 21.90
C GLU A 75 2.32 24.84 22.92
N GLN A 76 1.28 24.01 23.01
CA GLN A 76 0.23 24.16 24.02
C GLN A 76 0.79 24.04 25.44
N ARG A 77 1.69 23.07 25.69
CA ARG A 77 2.36 22.92 26.99
C ARG A 77 3.19 24.15 27.34
N ILE A 78 3.99 24.66 26.40
CA ILE A 78 4.79 25.89 26.60
C ILE A 78 3.89 27.08 26.92
N ASN A 79 2.81 27.27 26.17
CA ASN A 79 1.85 28.35 26.42
C ASN A 79 1.12 28.19 27.77
N SER A 80 1.01 26.97 28.28
CA SER A 80 0.39 26.69 29.58
C SER A 80 1.38 26.77 30.74
N GLN A 81 2.70 26.81 30.51
CA GLN A 81 3.72 26.95 31.57
C GLN A 81 3.64 28.29 32.31
N SER A 82 3.02 29.30 31.71
CA SER A 82 2.72 30.58 32.38
C SER A 82 1.50 30.52 33.31
N ASP A 83 0.73 29.43 33.31
CA ASP A 83 -0.40 29.23 34.21
C ASP A 83 0.03 28.41 35.45
N PRO A 84 -0.03 28.99 36.67
CA PRO A 84 0.34 28.29 37.89
C PRO A 84 -0.47 27.02 38.14
N GLN A 85 -1.75 26.96 37.71
CA GLN A 85 -2.56 25.74 37.88
C GLN A 85 -2.11 24.59 36.97
N TRP A 86 -1.61 24.91 35.78
CA TRP A 86 -1.07 23.91 34.87
C TRP A 86 0.25 23.33 35.39
N VAL A 87 1.10 24.17 35.98
CA VAL A 87 2.36 23.74 36.60
C VAL A 87 2.11 22.77 37.75
N GLU A 88 1.14 23.09 38.62
CA GLU A 88 0.72 22.18 39.71
C GLU A 88 0.24 20.83 39.17
N GLN A 89 -0.60 20.82 38.14
CA GLN A 89 -1.08 19.56 37.53
C GLN A 89 0.04 18.71 36.92
N VAL A 90 1.02 19.35 36.28
CA VAL A 90 2.19 18.65 35.71
C VAL A 90 3.09 18.11 36.81
N LEU A 91 3.34 18.88 37.87
CA LEU A 91 4.07 18.41 39.06
C LEU A 91 3.38 17.21 39.71
N MET A 92 2.05 17.25 39.87
CA MET A 92 1.29 16.13 40.43
C MET A 92 1.36 14.88 39.56
N ARG A 93 1.38 15.02 38.23
CA ARG A 93 1.46 13.91 37.27
C ARG A 93 2.86 13.30 37.17
N GLU A 94 3.89 14.11 36.98
CA GLU A 94 5.26 13.65 36.69
C GLU A 94 6.04 13.30 37.95
N LEU A 95 5.89 14.09 39.02
CA LEU A 95 6.62 13.94 40.28
C LEU A 95 5.80 13.27 41.39
N GLY A 96 4.49 13.09 41.17
CA GLY A 96 3.60 12.45 42.16
C GLY A 96 3.43 13.24 43.45
N VAL A 97 3.85 14.51 43.46
CA VAL A 97 3.70 15.44 44.59
C VAL A 97 2.25 15.90 44.68
N VAL A 98 1.81 16.26 45.88
CA VAL A 98 0.46 16.76 46.14
C VAL A 98 0.61 18.15 46.76
N PRO A 99 -0.13 19.17 46.28
CA PRO A 99 -0.07 20.51 46.85
C PRO A 99 -0.49 20.48 48.32
N GLU A 100 0.05 21.40 49.12
CA GLU A 100 -0.05 21.35 50.59
C GLU A 100 -1.51 21.32 51.10
N ASP A 101 -2.45 21.83 50.31
CA ASP A 101 -3.87 21.91 50.65
C ASP A 101 -4.69 20.66 50.26
N GLN A 102 -4.08 19.62 49.68
CA GLN A 102 -4.78 18.42 49.22
C GLN A 102 -4.26 17.13 49.85
N LEU A 103 -5.16 16.19 50.14
CA LEU A 103 -4.85 14.95 50.86
C LEU A 103 -5.03 13.74 49.92
N LYS A 104 -3.96 12.97 49.69
CA LYS A 104 -3.99 11.79 48.81
C LYS A 104 -4.72 10.64 49.48
N VAL A 105 -5.95 10.36 49.05
CA VAL A 105 -6.76 9.25 49.57
C VAL A 105 -6.50 8.00 48.72
N HIS A 106 -6.03 6.92 49.36
CA HIS A 106 -5.90 5.60 48.73
C HIS A 106 -7.03 4.70 49.22
N PHE A 107 -7.90 4.26 48.31
CA PHE A 107 -8.93 3.29 48.64
C PHE A 107 -8.34 1.88 48.49
N THR A 108 -8.38 1.09 49.56
CA THR A 108 -8.06 -0.34 49.52
C THR A 108 -9.38 -1.10 49.61
N ASP A 109 -9.73 -1.84 48.55
CA ASP A 109 -10.86 -2.75 48.58
C ASP A 109 -10.58 -3.91 49.56
N LYS A 110 -11.54 -4.18 50.43
CA LYS A 110 -11.54 -5.32 51.37
C LYS A 110 -12.12 -6.57 50.70
#